data_AF-A0A1E8Q1B8-F1
#
_entry.id   AF-A0A1E8Q1B8-F1
#
_cell.length_a   1.000
_cell.length_b   1.000
_cell.length_c   1.000
_cell.angle_alpha   90.00
_cell.angle_beta   90.00
_cell.angle_gamma   90.00
#
_symmetry.space_group_name_H-M   'P 1'
#
loop_
_entity.id
_entity.type
_entity.pdbx_description
1 polymer ?
#
loop_
_entity_poly.entity_id
_entity_poly.type
_entity_poly.pdbx_seq_one_letter_code
_entity_poly.pdbx_strand_id
1 'polypeptide(L)'
;MIANNPRLFDLGSEANRQRSSEAGRQQAELARLAVRALQAQPPAAHRDRWIQALQHRISNPDAALAELGQTMTPPMTKHAYAALLRRALRGGGFDLANKPDTEEASR
;
A
#
# COMPACT_ATOMS: atom_id res chain seq x y z
N MET A 1 -25.88 19.50 28.82
CA MET A 1 -25.49 18.08 28.66
C MET A 1 -25.15 17.86 27.19
N ILE A 2 -23.87 17.63 26.87
CA ILE A 2 -23.43 17.30 25.50
C ILE A 2 -23.70 15.81 25.30
N ALA A 3 -24.64 15.47 24.42
CA ALA A 3 -24.93 14.08 24.06
C ALA A 3 -23.71 13.49 23.33
N ASN A 4 -22.93 12.69 24.06
CA ASN A 4 -21.81 11.93 23.51
C ASN A 4 -22.42 10.77 22.71
N ASN A 5 -22.44 10.88 21.37
CA ASN A 5 -23.10 9.92 20.48
C ASN A 5 -22.12 8.82 20.02
N PRO A 6 -22.09 7.64 20.67
CA PRO A 6 -21.15 6.56 20.31
C PRO A 6 -21.32 6.07 18.86
N ARG A 7 -22.55 6.15 18.32
CA ARG A 7 -22.88 5.72 16.96
C ARG A 7 -22.12 6.49 15.86
N LEU A 8 -21.74 7.75 16.10
CA LEU A 8 -20.97 8.54 15.14
C LEU A 8 -19.49 8.11 15.11
N PHE A 9 -18.94 7.71 16.26
CA PHE A 9 -17.57 7.17 16.33
C PHE A 9 -17.46 5.82 15.62
N ASP A 10 -18.45 4.95 15.79
CA ASP A 10 -18.46 3.63 15.16
C ASP A 10 -18.53 3.72 13.62
N LEU A 11 -19.42 4.57 13.09
CA LEU A 11 -19.54 4.80 11.63
C LEU A 11 -18.26 5.37 11.01
N GLY A 12 -17.59 6.29 11.71
CA GLY A 12 -16.31 6.85 11.26
C GLY A 12 -15.20 5.79 11.23
N SER A 13 -15.18 4.90 12.21
CA SER A 13 -14.21 3.79 12.29
C SER A 13 -14.40 2.78 11.15
N GLU A 14 -15.65 2.46 10.82
CA GLU A 14 -15.99 1.51 9.76
C GLU A 14 -15.69 2.07 8.37
N ALA A 15 -16.10 3.33 8.10
CA ALA A 15 -15.75 4.01 6.86
C ALA A 15 -14.22 4.13 6.67
N ASN A 16 -13.47 4.34 7.75
CA ASN A 16 -12.01 4.39 7.67
C ASN A 16 -11.38 3.02 7.38
N ARG A 17 -11.92 1.94 7.97
CA ARG A 17 -11.51 0.57 7.66
C ARG A 17 -11.79 0.22 6.21
N GLN A 18 -12.98 0.57 5.70
CA GLN A 18 -13.36 0.30 4.31
C GLN A 18 -12.45 1.01 3.32
N ARG A 19 -12.21 2.33 3.49
CA ARG A 19 -11.26 3.08 2.64
C ARG A 19 -9.85 2.50 2.71
N SER A 20 -9.43 2.02 3.88
CA SER A 20 -8.11 1.41 4.06
C SER A 20 -7.98 0.07 3.35
N SER A 21 -9.03 -0.77 3.36
CA SER A 21 -9.08 -2.04 2.62
C SER A 21 -9.10 -1.79 1.11
N GLU A 22 -9.90 -0.85 0.63
CA GLU A 22 -9.92 -0.47 -0.80
C GLU A 22 -8.55 0.02 -1.27
N ALA A 23 -7.90 0.89 -0.49
CA ALA A 23 -6.53 1.33 -0.79
C ALA A 23 -5.52 0.16 -0.76
N GLY A 24 -5.68 -0.78 0.17
CA GLY A 24 -4.85 -1.98 0.25
C GLY A 24 -4.97 -2.88 -0.98
N ARG A 25 -6.20 -3.07 -1.48
CA ARG A 25 -6.47 -3.82 -2.71
C ARG A 25 -5.90 -3.14 -3.95
N GLN A 26 -6.08 -1.82 -4.08
CA GLN A 26 -5.45 -1.05 -5.17
C GLN A 26 -3.92 -1.19 -5.15
N GLN A 27 -3.31 -1.10 -3.96
CA GLN A 27 -1.87 -1.33 -3.79
C GLN A 27 -1.47 -2.75 -4.19
N ALA A 28 -2.29 -3.77 -3.90
CA ALA A 28 -2.02 -5.15 -4.29
C ALA A 28 -2.05 -5.32 -5.82
N GLU A 29 -2.98 -4.68 -6.52
CA GLU A 29 -3.00 -4.70 -8.00
C GLU A 29 -1.74 -4.06 -8.60
N LEU A 30 -1.39 -2.85 -8.14
CA LEU A 30 -0.17 -2.17 -8.58
C LEU A 30 1.08 -3.00 -8.24
N ALA A 31 1.08 -3.69 -7.09
CA ALA A 31 2.17 -4.54 -6.70
C ALA A 31 2.36 -5.73 -7.65
N ARG A 32 1.29 -6.32 -8.20
CA ARG A 32 1.41 -7.40 -9.20
C ARG A 32 2.07 -6.92 -10.48
N LEU A 33 1.80 -5.68 -10.90
CA LEU A 33 2.44 -5.09 -12.07
C LEU A 33 3.91 -4.73 -11.77
N ALA A 34 4.18 -4.15 -10.60
CA ALA A 34 5.52 -3.79 -10.15
C ALA A 34 6.44 -5.01 -10.03
N VAL A 35 5.94 -6.16 -9.54
CA VAL A 35 6.73 -7.40 -9.47
C VAL A 35 7.18 -7.84 -10.86
N ARG A 36 6.31 -7.80 -11.87
CA ARG A 36 6.68 -8.16 -13.26
C ARG A 36 7.74 -7.22 -13.82
N ALA A 37 7.56 -5.92 -13.61
CA ALA A 37 8.53 -4.91 -14.04
C ALA A 37 9.90 -5.09 -13.37
N LEU A 38 9.92 -5.33 -12.06
CA LEU A 38 11.16 -5.60 -11.32
C LEU A 38 11.80 -6.93 -11.76
N GLN A 39 11.01 -7.97 -12.03
CA GLN A 39 11.54 -9.26 -12.48
C GLN A 39 12.28 -9.16 -13.81
N ALA A 40 11.87 -8.26 -14.71
CA ALA A 40 12.56 -7.99 -15.98
C ALA A 40 13.86 -7.16 -15.85
N GLN A 41 14.12 -6.55 -14.68
CA GLN A 41 15.34 -5.78 -14.43
C GLN A 41 16.51 -6.68 -13.98
N PRO A 42 17.76 -6.22 -14.19
CA PRO A 42 18.94 -6.91 -13.66
C PRO A 42 18.88 -7.13 -12.14
N PRO A 43 19.46 -8.23 -11.63
CA PRO A 43 19.51 -8.49 -10.20
C PRO A 43 20.21 -7.37 -9.42
N ALA A 44 19.61 -6.96 -8.30
CA ALA A 44 20.21 -6.01 -7.37
C ALA A 44 19.74 -6.33 -5.94
N ALA A 45 20.60 -6.10 -4.93
CA ALA A 45 20.28 -6.47 -3.55
C ALA A 45 18.98 -5.82 -3.01
N HIS A 46 18.67 -4.60 -3.46
CA HIS A 46 17.44 -3.91 -3.06
C HIS A 46 16.19 -4.42 -3.80
N ARG A 47 16.35 -4.98 -5.02
CA ARG A 47 15.26 -5.52 -5.84
C ARG A 47 14.58 -6.68 -5.13
N ASP A 48 15.35 -7.60 -4.56
CA ASP A 48 14.79 -8.77 -3.89
C ASP A 48 13.99 -8.36 -2.65
N ARG A 49 14.48 -7.37 -1.90
CA ARG A 49 13.76 -6.80 -0.76
C ARG A 49 12.46 -6.10 -1.18
N TRP A 50 12.45 -5.44 -2.33
CA TRP A 50 11.25 -4.84 -2.91
C TRP A 50 10.25 -5.89 -3.35
N ILE A 51 10.69 -6.92 -4.07
CA ILE A 51 9.84 -8.04 -4.50
C ILE A 51 9.19 -8.71 -3.29
N GLN A 52 9.94 -8.96 -2.20
CA GLN A 52 9.38 -9.49 -0.96
C GLN A 52 8.27 -8.61 -0.39
N ALA A 53 8.47 -7.30 -0.31
CA ALA A 53 7.46 -6.38 0.22
C ALA A 53 6.20 -6.33 -0.66
N LEU A 54 6.37 -6.37 -1.99
CA LEU A 54 5.27 -6.40 -2.96
C LEU A 54 4.48 -7.70 -2.88
N GLN A 55 5.16 -8.85 -2.88
CA GLN A 55 4.54 -10.16 -2.70
C GLN A 55 3.78 -10.23 -1.38
N HIS A 56 4.35 -9.69 -0.31
CA HIS A 56 3.70 -9.64 0.99
C HIS A 56 2.39 -8.82 0.98
N ARG A 57 2.38 -7.67 0.27
CA ARG A 57 1.14 -6.87 0.05
C ARG A 57 0.12 -7.62 -0.81
N ILE A 58 0.56 -8.33 -1.85
CA ILE A 58 -0.29 -9.11 -2.76
C ILE A 58 -1.00 -10.24 -2.01
N SER A 59 -0.27 -10.98 -1.18
CA SER A 59 -0.81 -12.12 -0.42
C SER A 59 -1.78 -11.71 0.68
N ASN A 60 -1.71 -10.46 1.14
CA ASN A 60 -2.48 -9.97 2.28
C ASN A 60 -3.15 -8.63 1.93
N PRO A 61 -4.04 -8.52 0.94
CA PRO A 61 -4.53 -7.24 0.40
C PRO A 61 -5.43 -6.43 1.34
N ASP A 62 -6.01 -7.07 2.35
CA ASP A 62 -6.88 -6.44 3.34
C ASP A 62 -6.18 -6.12 4.68
N ALA A 63 -4.96 -6.64 4.88
CA ALA A 63 -4.21 -6.42 6.11
C ALA A 63 -3.78 -4.96 6.27
N ALA A 64 -3.76 -4.50 7.52
CA ALA A 64 -3.30 -3.16 7.85
C ALA A 64 -1.77 -3.05 7.67
N LEU A 65 -1.28 -1.86 7.32
CA LEU A 65 0.17 -1.63 7.17
C LEU A 65 0.98 -1.95 8.44
N ALA A 66 0.36 -1.84 9.62
CA ALA A 66 1.00 -2.20 10.89
C ALA A 66 1.17 -3.72 11.03
N GLU A 67 0.12 -4.49 10.71
CA GLU A 67 0.17 -5.95 10.68
C GLU A 67 1.20 -6.43 9.65
N LEU A 68 1.18 -5.83 8.46
CA LEU A 68 2.13 -6.19 7.42
C LEU A 68 3.58 -5.91 7.83
N GLY A 69 3.83 -4.81 8.55
CA GLY A 69 5.16 -4.53 9.09
C GLY A 69 5.60 -5.59 10.10
N GLN A 70 4.69 -6.03 10.98
CA GLN A 70 4.99 -7.02 12.01
C GLN A 70 5.25 -8.43 11.45
N THR A 71 4.54 -8.83 10.38
CA THR A 71 4.70 -10.16 9.78
C THR A 71 5.81 -10.25 8.73
N MET A 72 6.46 -9.13 8.39
CA MET A 72 7.69 -9.15 7.59
C MET A 72 8.85 -9.80 8.34
N THR A 73 9.84 -10.30 7.61
CA THR A 73 11.08 -10.82 8.18
C THR A 73 12.29 -10.02 7.67
N PRO A 74 13.06 -9.32 8.53
CA PRO A 74 12.74 -9.02 9.92
C PRO A 74 11.48 -8.15 10.08
N PRO A 75 10.82 -8.19 11.26
CA PRO A 75 9.70 -7.31 11.58
C PRO A 75 10.11 -5.86 11.52
N MET A 76 9.18 -4.99 11.12
CA MET A 76 9.41 -3.56 11.00
C MET A 76 8.17 -2.76 11.39
N THR A 77 8.37 -1.46 11.65
CA THR A 77 7.25 -0.57 11.99
C THR A 77 6.34 -0.33 10.77
N LYS A 78 5.09 0.08 11.02
CA LYS A 78 4.16 0.53 9.99
C LYS A 78 4.80 1.51 9.00
N HIS A 79 5.55 2.49 9.52
CA HIS A 79 6.18 3.54 8.71
C HIS A 79 7.32 3.00 7.85
N ALA A 80 8.15 2.10 8.40
CA ALA A 80 9.21 1.45 7.66
C ALA A 80 8.64 0.58 6.52
N TYR A 81 7.60 -0.21 6.81
CA TYR A 81 6.91 -1.00 5.78
C TYR A 81 6.29 -0.11 4.70
N ALA A 82 5.57 0.96 5.08
CA ALA A 82 4.97 1.89 4.12
C ALA A 82 6.01 2.58 3.23
N ALA A 83 7.16 2.97 3.79
CA ALA A 83 8.25 3.57 3.02
C ALA A 83 8.89 2.54 2.07
N LEU A 84 9.09 1.30 2.52
CA LEU A 84 9.60 0.21 1.69
C LEU A 84 8.64 -0.09 0.53
N LEU A 85 7.35 -0.21 0.79
CA LEU A 85 6.33 -0.48 -0.22
C LEU A 85 6.26 0.63 -1.28
N ARG A 86 6.31 1.91 -0.88
CA ARG A 86 6.38 3.03 -1.83
C ARG A 86 7.62 2.98 -2.72
N ARG A 87 8.79 2.69 -2.14
CA ARG A 87 10.03 2.54 -2.91
C ARG A 87 9.96 1.36 -3.87
N ALA A 88 9.38 0.24 -3.44
CA ALA A 88 9.22 -0.95 -4.26
C ALA A 88 8.29 -0.70 -5.45
N LEU A 89 7.16 -0.03 -5.23
CA LEU A 89 6.25 0.36 -6.31
C LEU A 89 6.94 1.32 -7.30
N ARG A 90 7.65 2.33 -6.79
CA ARG A 90 8.43 3.25 -7.64
C ARG A 90 9.52 2.53 -8.44
N GLY A 91 10.21 1.56 -7.83
CA GLY A 91 11.19 0.72 -8.52
C GLY A 91 10.58 -0.11 -9.66
N GLY A 92 9.30 -0.45 -9.55
CA GLY A 92 8.50 -1.06 -10.61
C GLY A 92 7.83 -0.07 -11.58
N GLY A 93 8.06 1.24 -11.44
CA GLY A 93 7.50 2.28 -12.31
C GLY A 93 6.14 2.85 -11.87
N PHE A 94 5.65 2.52 -10.67
CA PHE A 94 4.35 2.98 -10.16
C PHE A 94 4.54 3.99 -9.04
N ASP A 95 3.99 5.19 -9.19
CA ASP A 95 3.98 6.19 -8.12
C ASP A 95 2.59 6.27 -7.47
N LEU A 96 2.51 5.98 -6.17
CA LEU A 96 1.31 6.15 -5.36
C LEU A 96 1.04 7.62 -4.99
N ALA A 97 2.02 8.51 -5.19
CA ALA A 97 1.90 9.94 -4.92
C ALA A 97 1.31 10.72 -6.12
N ASN A 98 1.36 10.15 -7.33
CA ASN A 98 0.65 10.72 -8.47
C ASN A 98 -0.80 10.24 -8.43
N LYS A 99 -1.68 11.10 -7.90
CA LYS A 99 -2.97 11.25 -8.57
C LYS A 99 -2.65 11.59 -10.04
N PRO A 100 -3.28 10.96 -11.04
CA PRO A 100 -3.30 11.59 -12.35
C PRO A 100 -3.96 12.95 -12.13
N ASP A 101 -3.16 14.02 -12.18
CA ASP A 101 -3.72 15.34 -12.33
C ASP A 101 -4.62 15.26 -13.56
N THR A 102 -5.89 15.55 -13.33
CA THR A 102 -6.90 15.61 -14.36
C THR A 102 -6.60 16.85 -15.20
N GLU A 103 -5.68 16.74 -16.13
CA GLU A 103 -5.47 17.71 -17.21
C GLU A 103 -5.39 16.95 -18.53
N GLU A 104 -6.55 16.63 -19.10
CA GLU A 104 -6.77 16.66 -20.55
C GLU A 104 -8.27 16.58 -20.85
N ALA A 105 -8.98 17.67 -20.53
CA ALA A 105 -10.25 17.97 -21.14
C ALA A 105 -10.40 19.49 -21.23
N SER A 106 -9.69 20.11 -22.17
CA SER A 106 -10.30 20.98 -23.19
C SER A 106 -9.22 21.50 -24.12
N ARG A 107 -9.48 21.25 -25.41
CA ARG A 107 -8.93 21.96 -26.55
C ARG A 107 -9.33 23.42 -26.54
#